data_AF-A0AAJ4BEX0-F1
#
_entry.id   AF-A0AAJ4BEX0-F1
#
_cell.length_a   1.000
_cell.length_b   1.000
_cell.length_c   1.000
_cell.angle_alpha   90.00
_cell.angle_beta   90.00
_cell.angle_gamma   90.00
#
_symmetry.space_group_name_H-M   'P 1'
#
loop_
_entity.id
_entity.type
_entity.pdbx_description
1 polymer ?
#
loop_
_entity_poly.entity_id
_entity_poly.type
_entity_poly.pdbx_seq_one_letter_code
_entity_poly.pdbx_strand_id
1 'polypeptide(L)'
;MLEKWKRANKGKKYADLVGHDDLKDAIRHTCVIEQHGLCAYCCCRITVEKGSACNEHIEAQHLAPHRTLDFNNIVASCTKAGRCDDAHGRQPLPLTPLMSECESELQFELSGLVAGLTARARVSIKALNLGDTHDSNRGLVGERKRMIDALLFSCSMNPGELLVEEDDVLDLLKDELLESDAQRLLQAFSPVLVNVIRSIQAARYS
;
A
#
# COMPACT_ATOMS: atom_id res chain seq x y z
N MET A 1 18.15 10.63 12.34
CA MET A 1 17.60 11.32 13.54
C MET A 1 17.10 10.31 14.58
N LEU A 2 16.20 9.39 14.20
CA LEU A 2 15.69 8.31 15.05
C LEU A 2 16.80 7.45 15.71
N GLU A 3 17.78 6.99 14.94
CA GLU A 3 18.89 6.18 15.47
C GLU A 3 19.73 6.91 16.53
N LYS A 4 19.92 8.22 16.39
CA LYS A 4 20.62 9.04 17.39
C LYS A 4 19.81 9.08 18.69
N TRP A 5 18.49 9.28 18.60
CA TRP A 5 17.61 9.27 19.76
C TRP A 5 17.58 7.90 20.44
N LYS A 6 17.46 6.81 19.66
CA LYS A 6 17.47 5.42 20.15
C LYS A 6 18.76 5.07 20.92
N ARG A 7 19.93 5.53 20.43
CA ARG A 7 21.22 5.33 21.11
C ARG A 7 21.31 6.08 22.44
N ALA A 8 20.75 7.29 22.51
CA ALA A 8 20.70 8.09 23.72
C ALA A 8 19.65 7.61 24.73
N ASN A 9 18.61 6.93 24.26
CA ASN A 9 17.43 6.51 25.04
C ASN A 9 17.27 4.99 25.03
N LYS A 10 18.28 4.28 25.57
CA LYS A 10 18.28 2.80 25.60
C LYS A 10 17.05 2.27 26.35
N GLY A 11 16.42 1.23 25.80
CA GLY A 11 15.25 0.59 26.38
C GLY A 11 13.92 1.33 26.16
N LYS A 12 13.94 2.51 25.55
CA LYS A 12 12.72 3.24 25.15
C LYS A 12 12.07 2.65 23.90
N LYS A 13 10.78 2.92 23.73
CA LYS A 13 9.91 2.44 22.65
C LYS A 13 9.31 3.60 21.87
N TYR A 14 8.61 3.30 20.77
CA TYR A 14 7.90 4.32 19.98
C TYR A 14 6.92 5.15 20.81
N ALA A 15 6.21 4.52 21.75
CA ALA A 15 5.30 5.20 22.67
C ALA A 15 6.02 6.22 23.58
N ASP A 16 7.32 6.09 23.81
CA ASP A 16 8.11 7.06 24.59
C ASP A 16 8.50 8.32 23.79
N LEU A 17 8.15 8.41 22.50
CA LEU A 17 8.35 9.61 21.67
C LEU A 17 7.30 10.72 21.98
N VAL A 18 6.74 10.75 23.19
CA VAL A 18 5.85 11.82 23.63
C VAL A 18 6.63 13.13 23.69
N GLY A 19 6.09 14.20 23.11
CA GLY A 19 6.78 15.49 23.00
C GLY A 19 7.87 15.54 21.92
N HIS A 20 8.06 14.46 21.15
CA HIS A 20 8.98 14.37 20.01
C HIS A 20 8.22 14.21 18.68
N ASP A 21 7.27 15.12 18.43
CA ASP A 21 6.49 15.11 17.18
C ASP A 21 7.39 15.35 15.96
N ASP A 22 8.50 16.07 16.12
CA ASP A 22 9.54 16.25 15.11
C ASP A 22 10.15 14.92 14.64
N LEU A 23 10.41 13.98 15.56
CA LEU A 23 10.90 12.64 15.23
C LEU A 23 9.84 11.81 14.52
N LYS A 24 8.58 11.87 14.99
CA LYS A 24 7.47 11.14 14.36
C LYS A 24 7.18 11.65 12.96
N ASP A 25 7.21 12.97 12.79
CA ASP A 25 7.02 13.62 11.49
C ASP A 25 8.17 13.28 10.55
N ALA A 26 9.42 13.30 11.02
CA ALA A 26 10.56 12.87 10.23
C ALA A 26 10.43 11.42 9.72
N ILE A 27 10.00 10.49 10.58
CA ILE A 27 9.73 9.09 10.17
C ILE A 27 8.64 9.06 9.10
N ARG A 28 7.50 9.71 9.34
CA ARG A 28 6.37 9.73 8.41
C ARG A 28 6.77 10.29 7.06
N HIS A 29 7.49 11.40 7.05
CA HIS A 29 7.92 12.08 5.84
C HIS A 29 8.84 11.18 5.01
N THR A 30 9.81 10.51 5.65
CA THR A 30 10.68 9.56 4.96
C THR A 30 9.87 8.41 4.34
N CYS A 31 8.99 7.76 5.11
CA CYS A 31 8.17 6.66 4.58
C CYS A 31 7.25 7.11 3.43
N VAL A 32 6.60 8.27 3.55
CA VAL A 32 5.74 8.82 2.47
C VAL A 32 6.53 9.05 1.18
N ILE A 33 7.75 9.58 1.29
CA ILE A 33 8.62 9.84 0.13
C ILE A 33 9.10 8.52 -0.49
N GLU A 34 9.57 7.57 0.32
CA GLU A 34 10.02 6.25 -0.15
C GLU A 34 8.90 5.45 -0.81
N GLN A 35 7.66 5.65 -0.36
CA GLN A 35 6.47 5.01 -0.92
C GLN A 35 5.81 5.81 -2.05
N HIS A 36 6.49 6.81 -2.61
CA HIS A 36 5.98 7.63 -3.71
C HIS A 36 4.61 8.28 -3.44
N GLY A 37 4.35 8.63 -2.18
CA GLY A 37 3.08 9.21 -1.74
C GLY A 37 1.90 8.24 -1.78
N LEU A 38 2.14 6.93 -1.70
CA LEU A 38 1.10 5.91 -1.66
C LEU A 38 1.04 5.22 -0.29
N CYS A 39 -0.17 4.94 0.18
CA CYS A 39 -0.38 4.07 1.33
C CYS A 39 0.20 2.69 1.04
N ALA A 40 1.01 2.17 1.99
CA ALA A 40 1.71 0.90 1.84
C ALA A 40 0.79 -0.31 1.57
N TYR A 41 -0.49 -0.23 1.96
CA TYR A 41 -1.42 -1.36 1.85
C TYR A 41 -2.48 -1.22 0.77
N CYS A 42 -3.13 -0.05 0.70
CA CYS A 42 -4.23 0.15 -0.26
C CYS A 42 -3.84 0.95 -1.49
N CYS A 43 -2.62 1.50 -1.55
CA CYS A 43 -2.11 2.33 -2.64
C CYS A 43 -2.91 3.62 -2.90
N CYS A 44 -3.76 4.07 -1.96
CA CYS A 44 -4.37 5.39 -2.06
C CYS A 44 -3.31 6.49 -1.84
N ARG A 45 -3.57 7.70 -2.38
CA ARG A 45 -2.72 8.86 -2.11
C ARG A 45 -2.65 9.15 -0.62
N ILE A 46 -1.44 9.41 -0.15
CA ILE A 46 -1.12 10.00 1.14
C ILE A 46 -0.09 11.12 0.96
N THR A 47 0.00 12.00 1.94
CA THR A 47 0.91 13.15 1.95
C THR A 47 1.65 13.21 3.27
N VAL A 48 2.70 14.04 3.32
CA VAL A 48 3.49 14.27 4.53
C VAL A 48 2.70 15.01 5.63
N GLU A 49 1.61 15.67 5.22
CA GLU A 49 0.75 16.46 6.08
C GLU A 49 0.16 15.63 7.22
N LYS A 50 0.06 16.24 8.40
CA LYS A 50 -0.48 15.60 9.60
C LYS A 50 -1.93 15.18 9.35
N GLY A 51 -2.23 13.91 9.63
CA GLY A 51 -3.56 13.33 9.44
C GLY A 51 -3.78 12.67 8.09
N SER A 52 -2.91 12.88 7.10
CA SER A 52 -2.95 12.19 5.81
C SER A 52 -2.40 10.76 5.90
N ALA A 53 -1.33 10.58 6.68
CA ALA A 53 -0.72 9.29 6.96
C ALA A 53 -0.36 9.13 8.45
N CYS A 54 -0.20 7.88 8.87
CA CYS A 54 0.35 7.47 10.15
C CYS A 54 1.63 6.64 9.96
N ASN A 55 2.46 6.63 11.01
CA ASN A 55 3.60 5.71 11.11
C ASN A 55 3.07 4.38 11.61
N GLU A 56 2.84 3.47 10.69
CA GLU A 56 2.30 2.17 10.99
C GLU A 56 3.41 1.15 11.18
N HIS A 57 3.29 0.32 12.20
CA HIS A 57 4.20 -0.78 12.47
C HIS A 57 3.72 -2.06 11.80
N ILE A 58 4.53 -2.61 10.88
CA ILE A 58 4.20 -3.85 10.16
C ILE A 58 4.02 -5.02 11.14
N GLU A 59 4.99 -5.23 12.02
CA GLU A 59 4.78 -6.03 13.22
C GLU A 59 4.25 -5.11 14.32
N ALA A 60 2.97 -5.29 14.64
CA ALA A 60 2.28 -4.50 15.65
C ALA A 60 3.10 -4.37 16.95
N GLN A 61 3.14 -3.16 17.52
CA GLN A 61 4.01 -2.84 18.66
C GLN A 61 3.80 -3.77 19.87
N HIS A 62 2.59 -4.30 20.04
CA HIS A 62 2.27 -5.27 21.09
C HIS A 62 2.92 -6.64 20.86
N LEU A 63 3.01 -7.08 19.60
CA LEU A 63 3.61 -8.35 19.22
C LEU A 63 5.14 -8.27 19.18
N ALA A 64 5.68 -7.13 18.72
CA ALA A 64 7.11 -6.90 18.58
C ALA A 64 7.59 -5.65 19.35
N PRO A 65 7.53 -5.64 20.71
CA PRO A 65 7.88 -4.47 21.52
C PRO A 65 9.34 -4.04 21.40
N HIS A 66 10.22 -4.91 20.89
CA HIS A 66 11.63 -4.63 20.64
C HIS A 66 11.88 -3.98 19.26
N ARG A 67 10.91 -4.03 18.34
CA ARG A 67 10.99 -3.47 16.98
C ARG A 67 10.26 -2.14 16.81
N THR A 68 9.69 -1.57 17.88
CA THR A 68 8.89 -0.33 17.78
C THR A 68 9.69 0.90 17.28
N LEU A 69 11.00 0.92 17.47
CA LEU A 69 11.91 1.95 16.95
C LEU A 69 12.84 1.41 15.84
N ASP A 70 12.49 0.26 15.26
CA ASP A 70 13.15 -0.25 14.06
C ASP A 70 12.48 0.38 12.85
N PHE A 71 13.22 1.21 12.10
CA PHE A 71 12.67 1.90 10.93
C PHE A 71 12.21 0.89 9.85
N ASN A 72 12.87 -0.27 9.76
CA ASN A 72 12.49 -1.34 8.83
C ASN A 72 11.20 -2.08 9.26
N ASN A 73 10.60 -1.69 10.39
CA ASN A 73 9.29 -2.16 10.82
C ASN A 73 8.21 -1.08 10.64
N ILE A 74 8.52 0.07 10.02
CA ILE A 74 7.60 1.20 9.91
C ILE A 74 7.35 1.56 8.45
N VAL A 75 6.07 1.74 8.12
CA VAL A 75 5.60 2.24 6.82
C VAL A 75 4.61 3.37 7.02
N ALA A 76 4.35 4.16 5.97
CA ALA A 76 3.27 5.12 5.95
C ALA A 76 1.96 4.44 5.51
N SER A 77 0.98 4.42 6.40
CA SER A 77 -0.39 3.98 6.09
C SER A 77 -1.33 5.17 6.04
N CYS A 78 -2.43 5.06 5.28
CA CYS A 78 -3.51 6.03 5.35
C CYS A 78 -4.26 5.94 6.68
N THR A 79 -4.92 7.02 7.06
CA THR A 79 -5.67 7.19 8.33
C THR A 79 -7.17 6.93 8.18
N LYS A 80 -7.58 6.29 7.07
CA LYS A 80 -9.01 6.09 6.78
C LYS A 80 -9.58 5.02 7.71
N ALA A 81 -10.70 5.34 8.36
CA ALA A 81 -11.37 4.45 9.29
C ALA A 81 -11.76 3.10 8.66
N GLY A 82 -11.63 2.04 9.44
CA GLY A 82 -12.00 0.67 9.13
C GLY A 82 -11.09 -0.05 8.13
N ARG A 83 -9.91 0.47 7.80
CA ARG A 83 -8.99 -0.17 6.84
C ARG A 83 -7.52 0.13 7.15
N CYS A 84 -6.61 -0.64 6.55
CA CYS A 84 -5.17 -0.43 6.66
C CYS A 84 -4.75 -0.43 8.14
N ASP A 85 -4.02 0.59 8.60
CA ASP A 85 -3.63 0.79 10.01
C ASP A 85 -4.78 0.62 11.01
N ASP A 86 -5.94 1.25 10.76
CA ASP A 86 -7.09 1.19 11.68
C ASP A 86 -7.69 -0.23 11.77
N ALA A 87 -7.62 -1.02 10.69
CA ALA A 87 -8.06 -2.40 10.69
C ALA A 87 -7.01 -3.38 11.23
N HIS A 88 -5.72 -3.13 10.96
CA HIS A 88 -4.62 -4.00 11.35
C HIS A 88 -4.57 -4.16 12.88
N GLY A 89 -4.55 -3.04 13.61
CA GLY A 89 -4.57 -3.02 15.07
C GLY A 89 -3.44 -3.85 15.71
N ARG A 90 -3.77 -5.03 16.24
CA ARG A 90 -2.81 -5.95 16.89
C ARG A 90 -2.68 -7.30 16.19
N GLN A 91 -3.24 -7.41 14.99
CA GLN A 91 -3.25 -8.67 14.25
C GLN A 91 -1.85 -8.93 13.66
N PRO A 92 -1.45 -10.19 13.44
CA PRO A 92 -0.25 -10.47 12.66
C PRO A 92 -0.51 -10.25 11.15
N LEU A 93 0.48 -9.74 10.44
CA LEU A 93 0.49 -9.64 8.98
C LEU A 93 1.47 -10.65 8.38
N PRO A 94 1.02 -11.85 7.98
CA PRO A 94 1.91 -12.89 7.45
C PRO A 94 2.41 -12.61 6.02
N LEU A 95 1.75 -11.71 5.30
CA LEU A 95 2.24 -11.10 4.06
C LEU A 95 2.27 -9.58 4.26
N THR A 96 3.42 -8.95 3.98
CA THR A 96 3.68 -7.53 4.30
C THR A 96 4.16 -6.79 3.06
N PRO A 97 3.96 -5.46 2.96
CA PRO A 97 4.38 -4.68 1.80
C PRO A 97 5.91 -4.64 1.58
N LEU A 98 6.72 -5.11 2.54
CA LEU A 98 8.17 -5.24 2.39
C LEU A 98 8.60 -6.59 1.80
N MET A 99 7.65 -7.48 1.50
CA MET A 99 7.89 -8.78 0.87
C MET A 99 7.58 -8.68 -0.62
N SER A 100 8.52 -9.10 -1.46
CA SER A 100 8.35 -9.15 -2.91
C SER A 100 7.16 -10.01 -3.35
N GLU A 101 6.78 -10.99 -2.55
CA GLU A 101 5.66 -11.88 -2.82
C GLU A 101 4.30 -11.17 -2.77
N CYS A 102 4.21 -9.92 -2.26
CA CYS A 102 3.00 -9.12 -2.43
C CYS A 102 2.63 -8.93 -3.91
N GLU A 103 3.64 -8.85 -4.79
CA GLU A 103 3.43 -8.63 -6.23
C GLU A 103 2.82 -9.84 -6.94
N SER A 104 2.93 -11.04 -6.36
CA SER A 104 2.49 -12.30 -6.97
C SER A 104 1.41 -13.04 -6.18
N GLU A 105 1.27 -12.78 -4.88
CA GLU A 105 0.27 -13.44 -4.03
C GLU A 105 -1.03 -12.65 -3.89
N LEU A 106 -1.03 -11.37 -4.32
CA LEU A 106 -2.22 -10.54 -4.42
C LEU A 106 -2.60 -10.39 -5.89
N GLN A 107 -3.88 -10.59 -6.19
CA GLN A 107 -4.45 -10.38 -7.51
C GLN A 107 -5.56 -9.33 -7.41
N PHE A 108 -5.35 -8.18 -8.03
CA PHE A 108 -6.37 -7.14 -8.14
C PHE A 108 -7.20 -7.33 -9.41
N GLU A 109 -8.43 -6.81 -9.37
CA GLU A 109 -9.37 -6.85 -10.48
C GLU A 109 -9.77 -5.44 -10.94
N LEU A 110 -10.24 -5.32 -12.18
CA LEU A 110 -10.88 -4.10 -12.71
C LEU A 110 -12.12 -3.67 -11.90
N SER A 111 -12.71 -4.59 -11.14
CA SER A 111 -13.79 -4.33 -10.20
C SER A 111 -13.36 -3.54 -8.96
N GLY A 112 -12.04 -3.46 -8.70
CA GLY A 112 -11.44 -2.91 -7.49
C GLY A 112 -11.29 -3.92 -6.34
N LEU A 113 -11.75 -5.16 -6.52
CA LEU A 113 -11.53 -6.25 -5.57
C LEU A 113 -10.07 -6.69 -5.53
N VAL A 114 -9.70 -7.36 -4.45
CA VAL A 114 -8.41 -8.02 -4.31
C VAL A 114 -8.57 -9.45 -3.81
N ALA A 115 -8.01 -10.41 -4.54
CA ALA A 115 -7.94 -11.80 -4.13
C ALA A 115 -6.55 -12.14 -3.57
N GLY A 116 -6.51 -12.95 -2.53
CA GLY A 116 -5.28 -13.55 -2.02
C GLY A 116 -5.10 -14.94 -2.62
N LEU A 117 -4.04 -15.16 -3.38
CA LEU A 117 -3.76 -16.44 -4.03
C LEU A 117 -3.24 -17.48 -3.04
N THR A 118 -2.58 -17.04 -1.98
CA THR A 118 -2.10 -17.91 -0.89
C THR A 118 -2.94 -17.75 0.38
N ALA A 119 -2.79 -18.70 1.31
CA ALA A 119 -3.43 -18.59 2.62
C ALA A 119 -2.96 -17.35 3.40
N ARG A 120 -1.66 -17.02 3.35
CA ARG A 120 -1.12 -15.84 4.04
C ARG A 120 -1.64 -14.54 3.44
N ALA A 121 -1.75 -14.44 2.11
CA ALA A 121 -2.33 -13.29 1.43
C ALA A 121 -3.77 -13.04 1.86
N ARG A 122 -4.60 -14.08 1.91
CA ARG A 122 -6.00 -13.99 2.37
C ARG A 122 -6.11 -13.51 3.82
N VAL A 123 -5.19 -13.95 4.70
CA VAL A 123 -5.14 -13.47 6.08
C VAL A 123 -4.79 -11.98 6.14
N SER A 124 -3.74 -11.54 5.44
CA SER A 124 -3.35 -10.13 5.41
C SER A 124 -4.44 -9.22 4.82
N ILE A 125 -5.10 -9.64 3.73
CA ILE A 125 -6.21 -8.88 3.13
C ILE A 125 -7.33 -8.65 4.14
N LYS A 126 -7.71 -9.69 4.90
CA LYS A 126 -8.76 -9.59 5.92
C LYS A 126 -8.33 -8.75 7.10
N ALA A 127 -7.11 -8.94 7.60
CA ALA A 127 -6.56 -8.16 8.71
C ALA A 127 -6.53 -6.66 8.40
N LEU A 128 -6.21 -6.29 7.15
CA LEU A 128 -6.15 -4.90 6.69
C LEU A 128 -7.48 -4.39 6.10
N ASN A 129 -8.50 -5.24 6.05
CA ASN A 129 -9.79 -5.00 5.40
C ASN A 129 -9.64 -4.42 3.97
N LEU A 130 -8.87 -5.08 3.11
CA LEU A 130 -8.52 -4.57 1.78
C LEU A 130 -9.59 -4.82 0.70
N GLY A 131 -10.74 -5.38 1.04
CA GLY A 131 -11.86 -5.57 0.11
C GLY A 131 -11.74 -6.82 -0.76
N ASP A 132 -11.72 -8.01 -0.15
CA ASP A 132 -11.76 -9.32 -0.84
C ASP A 132 -13.15 -9.73 -1.34
N THR A 133 -14.18 -9.03 -0.87
CA THR A 133 -15.58 -9.22 -1.28
C THR A 133 -16.26 -7.87 -1.48
N HIS A 134 -17.39 -7.84 -2.18
CA HIS A 134 -18.18 -6.61 -2.37
C HIS A 134 -18.80 -6.04 -1.09
N ASP A 135 -18.89 -6.86 -0.04
CA ASP A 135 -19.40 -6.45 1.28
C ASP A 135 -18.27 -5.95 2.19
N SER A 136 -17.08 -6.53 2.09
CA SER A 136 -15.88 -6.03 2.78
C SER A 136 -15.40 -4.74 2.13
N ASN A 137 -15.37 -3.65 2.90
CA ASN A 137 -14.80 -2.36 2.49
C ASN A 137 -15.24 -1.87 1.10
N ARG A 138 -16.56 -1.85 0.86
CA ARG A 138 -17.16 -1.34 -0.38
C ARG A 138 -16.65 0.05 -0.81
N GLY A 139 -16.31 0.90 0.18
CA GLY A 139 -15.72 2.20 -0.06
C GLY A 139 -14.37 2.12 -0.78
N LEU A 140 -13.44 1.28 -0.29
CA LEU A 140 -12.13 1.07 -0.93
C LEU A 140 -12.26 0.40 -2.31
N VAL A 141 -13.11 -0.61 -2.43
CA VAL A 141 -13.37 -1.29 -3.72
C VAL A 141 -13.86 -0.28 -4.76
N GLY A 142 -14.83 0.56 -4.41
CA GLY A 142 -15.33 1.62 -5.28
C GLY A 142 -14.29 2.71 -5.57
N GLU A 143 -13.45 3.08 -4.60
CA GLU A 143 -12.34 4.03 -4.81
C GLU A 143 -11.33 3.49 -5.83
N ARG A 144 -10.91 2.22 -5.70
CA ARG A 144 -10.01 1.57 -6.64
C ARG A 144 -10.61 1.53 -8.04
N LYS A 145 -11.85 1.06 -8.17
CA LYS A 145 -12.52 1.00 -9.47
C LYS A 145 -12.54 2.36 -10.16
N ARG A 146 -12.99 3.41 -9.46
CA ARG A 146 -13.03 4.76 -10.04
C ARG A 146 -11.66 5.24 -10.49
N MET A 147 -10.61 4.94 -9.73
CA MET A 147 -9.26 5.37 -10.10
C MET A 147 -8.69 4.54 -11.25
N ILE A 148 -8.93 3.23 -11.27
CA ILE A 148 -8.57 2.37 -12.41
C ILE A 148 -9.22 2.89 -13.69
N ASP A 149 -10.53 3.15 -13.65
CA ASP A 149 -11.28 3.69 -14.80
C ASP A 149 -10.70 5.05 -15.24
N ALA A 150 -10.33 5.93 -14.29
CA ALA A 150 -9.73 7.22 -14.59
C ALA A 150 -8.31 7.11 -15.20
N LEU A 151 -7.48 6.18 -14.71
CA LEU A 151 -6.13 5.93 -15.22
C LEU A 151 -6.17 5.38 -16.64
N LEU A 152 -7.05 4.42 -16.90
CA LEU A 152 -7.25 3.89 -18.26
C LEU A 152 -7.70 5.01 -19.20
N PHE A 153 -8.66 5.83 -18.77
CA PHE A 153 -9.13 6.94 -19.58
C PHE A 153 -8.05 7.97 -19.87
N SER A 154 -7.16 8.28 -18.92
CA SER A 154 -6.02 9.18 -19.17
C SER A 154 -5.05 8.63 -20.21
N CYS A 155 -4.94 7.31 -20.32
CA CYS A 155 -4.16 6.61 -21.34
C CYS A 155 -4.96 6.32 -22.62
N SER A 156 -6.13 6.96 -22.79
CA SER A 156 -7.04 6.76 -23.93
C SER A 156 -7.51 5.31 -24.11
N MET A 157 -7.61 4.55 -23.03
CA MET A 157 -8.11 3.17 -23.00
C MET A 157 -9.36 3.05 -22.14
N ASN A 158 -10.16 2.01 -22.40
CA ASN A 158 -11.23 1.58 -21.50
C ASN A 158 -11.01 0.13 -21.01
N PRO A 159 -11.73 -0.31 -19.96
CA PRO A 159 -11.55 -1.65 -19.40
C PRO A 159 -11.76 -2.82 -20.38
N GLY A 160 -12.60 -2.65 -21.40
CA GLY A 160 -12.84 -3.67 -22.42
C GLY A 160 -11.71 -3.78 -23.43
N GLU A 161 -11.17 -2.64 -23.85
CA GLU A 161 -9.98 -2.56 -24.71
C GLU A 161 -8.77 -3.22 -24.03
N LEU A 162 -8.53 -2.89 -22.76
CA LEU A 162 -7.40 -3.43 -21.98
C LEU A 162 -7.30 -4.97 -22.03
N LEU A 163 -8.43 -5.68 -22.07
CA LEU A 163 -8.47 -7.15 -22.08
C LEU A 163 -7.99 -7.75 -23.42
N VAL A 164 -8.08 -6.99 -24.52
CA VAL A 164 -7.76 -7.44 -25.87
C VAL A 164 -6.50 -6.79 -26.44
N GLU A 165 -5.96 -5.75 -25.80
CA GLU A 165 -4.71 -5.08 -26.22
C GLU A 165 -3.52 -6.04 -26.24
N GLU A 166 -2.56 -5.81 -27.15
CA GLU A 166 -1.34 -6.62 -27.26
C GLU A 166 -0.38 -6.43 -26.07
N ASP A 167 0.42 -7.44 -25.77
CA ASP A 167 1.33 -7.43 -24.62
C ASP A 167 2.34 -6.27 -24.65
N ASP A 168 2.84 -5.89 -25.84
CA ASP A 168 3.75 -4.76 -25.99
C ASP A 168 3.08 -3.41 -25.61
N VAL A 169 1.78 -3.26 -25.90
CA VAL A 169 1.00 -2.07 -25.51
C VAL A 169 0.78 -2.07 -23.99
N LEU A 170 0.47 -3.23 -23.43
CA LEU A 170 0.31 -3.41 -21.98
C LEU A 170 1.62 -3.13 -21.21
N ASP A 171 2.77 -3.47 -21.80
CA ASP A 171 4.08 -3.18 -21.24
C ASP A 171 4.36 -1.67 -21.18
N LEU A 172 4.09 -0.94 -22.26
CA LEU A 172 4.20 0.52 -22.30
C LEU A 172 3.28 1.20 -21.27
N LEU A 173 2.04 0.71 -21.14
CA LEU A 173 1.09 1.24 -20.16
C LEU A 173 1.58 1.02 -18.73
N LYS A 174 2.17 -0.15 -18.41
CA LYS A 174 2.74 -0.40 -17.08
C LYS A 174 3.88 0.56 -16.77
N ASP A 175 4.75 0.81 -17.75
CA ASP A 175 5.88 1.74 -17.59
C ASP A 175 5.38 3.17 -17.30
N GLU A 176 4.36 3.64 -18.04
CA GLU A 176 3.72 4.94 -17.79
C GLU A 176 3.08 5.01 -16.38
N LEU A 177 2.38 3.96 -15.97
CA LEU A 177 1.74 3.88 -14.64
C LEU A 177 2.75 3.88 -13.47
N LEU A 178 3.98 3.46 -13.72
CA LEU A 178 5.07 3.43 -12.75
C LEU A 178 5.99 4.66 -12.87
N GLU A 179 5.70 5.59 -13.77
CA GLU A 179 6.42 6.85 -13.86
C GLU A 179 5.96 7.80 -12.75
N SER A 180 6.91 8.29 -11.96
CA SER A 180 6.65 9.26 -10.91
C SER A 180 6.70 10.69 -11.46
N ASP A 181 5.83 11.56 -10.97
CA ASP A 181 5.82 12.98 -11.36
C ASP A 181 7.09 13.75 -10.91
N ALA A 182 7.14 15.05 -11.19
CA ALA A 182 8.26 15.92 -10.80
C ALA A 182 8.50 15.97 -9.28
N GLN A 183 7.49 15.61 -8.48
CA GLN A 183 7.56 15.50 -7.03
C GLN A 183 7.89 14.07 -6.55
N ARG A 184 8.20 13.15 -7.48
CA ARG A 184 8.46 11.72 -7.26
C ARG A 184 7.24 10.96 -6.71
N LEU A 185 6.04 11.43 -7.01
CA LEU A 185 4.79 10.78 -6.62
C LEU A 185 4.26 9.89 -7.75
N LEU A 186 3.81 8.69 -7.40
CA LEU A 186 3.05 7.83 -8.31
C LEU A 186 1.58 8.18 -8.26
N GLN A 187 0.82 7.98 -9.34
CA GLN A 187 -0.64 8.13 -9.30
C GLN A 187 -1.27 7.15 -8.30
N ALA A 188 -2.33 7.59 -7.62
CA ALA A 188 -3.03 6.74 -6.67
C ALA A 188 -3.50 5.46 -7.37
N PHE A 189 -3.32 4.31 -6.73
CA PHE A 189 -3.70 3.01 -7.26
C PHE A 189 -3.03 2.61 -8.59
N SER A 190 -2.00 3.31 -9.08
CA SER A 190 -1.29 2.85 -10.29
C SER A 190 -0.63 1.47 -10.12
N PRO A 191 -0.04 1.09 -8.96
CA PRO A 191 0.48 -0.27 -8.78
C PRO A 191 -0.61 -1.34 -8.80
N VAL A 192 -1.85 -0.98 -8.42
CA VAL A 192 -3.01 -1.87 -8.49
C VAL A 192 -3.35 -2.17 -9.96
N LEU A 193 -3.38 -1.15 -10.82
CA LEU A 193 -3.63 -1.36 -12.25
C LEU A 193 -2.50 -2.14 -12.92
N VAL A 194 -1.24 -1.88 -12.55
CA VAL A 194 -0.10 -2.68 -13.01
C VAL A 194 -0.27 -4.17 -12.65
N ASN A 195 -0.72 -4.48 -11.44
CA ASN A 195 -1.01 -5.86 -11.03
C ASN A 195 -2.15 -6.49 -11.85
N VAL A 196 -3.21 -5.74 -12.15
CA VAL A 196 -4.29 -6.18 -13.04
C VAL A 196 -3.73 -6.53 -14.43
N ILE A 197 -2.91 -5.65 -15.02
CA ILE A 197 -2.31 -5.86 -16.35
C ILE A 197 -1.45 -7.12 -16.37
N ARG A 198 -0.58 -7.30 -15.36
CA ARG A 198 0.24 -8.53 -15.23
C ARG A 198 -0.62 -9.79 -15.15
N SER A 199 -1.76 -9.71 -14.47
CA SER A 199 -2.68 -10.85 -14.35
C SER A 199 -3.36 -11.19 -15.68
N ILE A 200 -3.72 -10.17 -16.47
CA ILE A 200 -4.26 -10.34 -17.83
C ILE A 200 -3.22 -11.04 -18.72
N GLN A 201 -1.97 -10.54 -18.72
CA GLN A 201 -0.88 -11.14 -19.48
C GLN A 201 -0.62 -12.59 -19.06
N ALA A 202 -0.53 -12.87 -17.76
CA ALA A 202 -0.32 -14.23 -17.25
C ALA A 202 -1.42 -15.21 -17.68
N ALA A 203 -2.68 -14.77 -17.72
CA ALA A 203 -3.81 -15.60 -18.14
C ALA A 203 -3.82 -15.95 -19.64
N ARG A 204 -3.07 -15.21 -20.49
CA ARG A 204 -2.94 -15.51 -21.93
C ARG A 204 -2.02 -16.68 -22.22
N TYR A 205 -1.12 -16.99 -21.27
CA TYR A 205 -0.09 -18.01 -21.42
C TYR A 205 -0.24 -19.20 -20.45
N SER A 206 -1.33 -19.24 -19.68
CA SER A 206 -1.71 -20.33 -18.78
C SER A 206 -2.60 -21.36 -19.46
#